data_AF-A0A2G9LRY7-F1
#
_entry.id   AF-A0A2G9LRY7-F1
#
_cell.length_a   1.000
_cell.length_b   1.000
_cell.length_c   1.000
_cell.angle_alpha   90.00
_cell.angle_beta   90.00
_cell.angle_gamma   90.00
#
_symmetry.space_group_name_H-M   'P 1'
#
loop_
_entity.id
_entity.type
_entity.pdbx_description
1 polymer ?
#
loop_
_entity_poly.entity_id
_entity_poly.type
_entity_poly.pdbx_seq_one_letter_code
_entity_poly.pdbx_strand_id
1 'polypeptide(L)'
;MRNLAGARRCYVKVTKAEDKKIVQSTAAHELFHCFQYYIPLEYSKVPRMWMLEATATWSEHWVYPDYNVEWRVLDGSFSLLHEDLIQWNRYKEYTRYIWYLFQTQYYGGISKVKSDLFAVKDIDARKVVTSASGFDDAFAEYALWNWNQNPEERYQDAPVFPTGTYKGKPMRPVGKAYKSKLVNTKTELSQEVDLEPLSMAYRAYAFTDNIDKVVFKFEKESDQKHRRQALIKIGDIWHWEDWTEIKERKFCRTRDDEKVLAVVLIYSNSDPDMADFYKDKYKVDSREKCNPEWRGTTRWSFSYSTGWQVLYANHRLSTSGHMLSNDVLVYDEDEDEFYVKDQFITYNSQNYHLIDFNHDCGMIYENSLSQSSGSSHNTWEIDEKNPSESKAPVRLSVDYDDPIMYDVKIDVVDSSKDWITVMASDAVSKKVCPIEGVFTPSSGTYAKEDVSYRKTSDFASKPNPIKAKMSLDGKSIKGSTTQTMGAFGEEFSVLIEVDYRYG
;
A
#
# COMPACT_ATOMS: atom_id res chain seq x y z
N MET A 1 -11.06 -11.32 51.45
CA MET A 1 -12.03 -12.24 50.80
C MET A 1 -13.25 -12.35 51.70
N ARG A 2 -14.43 -11.91 51.24
CA ARG A 2 -15.68 -12.16 52.00
C ARG A 2 -16.04 -13.64 51.82
N ASN A 3 -16.07 -14.40 52.92
CA ASN A 3 -16.63 -15.74 52.96
C ASN A 3 -18.12 -15.68 52.63
N LEU A 4 -18.49 -16.07 51.40
CA LEU A 4 -19.88 -16.14 50.97
C LEU A 4 -20.33 -17.60 51.02
N ALA A 5 -21.06 -17.95 52.09
CA ALA A 5 -21.73 -19.23 52.25
C ALA A 5 -22.56 -19.57 51.00
N GLY A 6 -22.47 -20.82 50.55
CA GLY A 6 -22.97 -21.33 49.27
C GLY A 6 -24.49 -21.43 49.13
N ALA A 7 -25.22 -20.33 49.30
CA ALA A 7 -26.62 -20.24 48.88
C ALA A 7 -26.69 -19.98 47.35
N ARG A 8 -27.50 -20.79 46.66
CA ARG A 8 -27.82 -20.79 45.21
C ARG A 8 -27.46 -19.49 44.46
N ARG A 9 -26.40 -19.52 43.65
CA ARG A 9 -25.81 -18.31 43.03
C ARG A 9 -26.36 -17.93 41.65
N CYS A 10 -26.99 -18.85 40.91
CA CYS A 10 -27.62 -18.54 39.62
C CYS A 10 -28.66 -19.61 39.27
N TYR A 11 -29.78 -19.22 38.65
CA TYR A 11 -30.80 -20.14 38.14
C TYR A 11 -31.08 -19.80 36.68
N VAL A 12 -30.79 -20.76 35.79
CA VAL A 12 -31.00 -20.62 34.36
C VAL A 12 -32.35 -21.22 34.00
N LYS A 13 -33.22 -20.42 33.37
CA LYS A 13 -34.48 -20.88 32.78
C LYS A 13 -34.34 -20.89 31.27
N VAL A 14 -34.33 -22.07 30.66
CA VAL A 14 -34.42 -22.20 29.21
C VAL A 14 -35.80 -22.73 28.86
N THR A 15 -36.55 -21.98 28.05
CA THR A 15 -37.82 -22.45 27.52
C THR A 15 -37.54 -23.57 26.53
N LYS A 16 -38.29 -24.67 26.63
CA LYS A 16 -38.21 -25.77 25.67
C LYS A 16 -38.61 -25.25 24.28
N ALA A 17 -37.66 -25.25 23.34
CA ALA A 17 -37.91 -25.02 21.91
C ALA A 17 -37.84 -26.36 21.15
N GLU A 18 -38.42 -26.42 19.96
CA GLU A 18 -38.36 -27.61 19.11
C GLU A 18 -36.95 -27.84 18.54
N ASP A 19 -36.20 -26.77 18.31
CA ASP A 19 -34.83 -26.83 17.79
C ASP A 19 -33.80 -26.97 18.92
N LYS A 20 -33.10 -28.11 18.93
CA LYS A 20 -32.04 -28.43 19.88
C LYS A 20 -30.89 -27.41 19.85
N LYS A 21 -30.50 -26.91 18.67
CA LYS A 21 -29.40 -25.93 18.54
C LYS A 21 -29.76 -24.63 19.26
N ILE A 22 -30.98 -24.14 19.05
CA ILE A 22 -31.49 -22.93 19.73
C ILE A 22 -31.48 -23.12 21.25
N VAL A 23 -31.98 -24.25 21.76
CA VAL A 23 -31.99 -24.53 23.21
C VAL A 23 -30.57 -24.52 23.79
N GLN A 24 -29.60 -25.13 23.10
CA GLN A 24 -28.22 -25.21 23.55
C GLN A 24 -27.51 -23.85 23.51
N SER A 25 -27.66 -23.07 22.43
CA SER A 25 -27.12 -21.71 22.35
C SER A 25 -27.74 -20.81 23.41
N THR A 26 -29.06 -20.85 23.59
CA THR A 26 -29.73 -20.09 24.67
C THR A 26 -29.23 -20.54 26.06
N ALA A 27 -29.00 -21.84 26.27
CA ALA A 27 -28.41 -22.31 27.53
C ALA A 27 -26.99 -21.76 27.75
N ALA A 28 -26.18 -21.61 26.70
CA ALA A 28 -24.86 -20.97 26.79
C ALA A 28 -24.98 -19.49 27.16
N HIS A 29 -25.85 -18.73 26.49
CA HIS A 29 -26.15 -17.32 26.79
C HIS A 29 -26.54 -17.13 28.26
N GLU A 30 -27.55 -17.86 28.71
CA GLU A 30 -28.08 -17.73 30.08
C GLU A 30 -27.10 -18.22 31.14
N LEU A 31 -26.31 -19.26 30.84
CA LEU A 31 -25.23 -19.71 31.74
C LEU A 31 -24.10 -18.68 31.81
N PHE A 32 -23.84 -17.93 30.73
CA PHE A 32 -22.81 -16.89 30.72
C PHE A 32 -23.15 -15.75 31.68
N HIS A 33 -24.43 -15.37 31.78
CA HIS A 33 -24.94 -14.44 32.80
C HIS A 33 -24.55 -14.89 34.22
N CYS A 34 -24.59 -16.19 34.52
CA CYS A 34 -24.15 -16.70 35.82
C CYS A 34 -22.68 -16.41 36.13
N PHE A 35 -21.80 -16.49 35.13
CA PHE A 35 -20.39 -16.14 35.30
C PHE A 35 -20.22 -14.63 35.48
N GLN A 36 -20.95 -13.82 34.71
CA GLN A 36 -20.91 -12.37 34.83
C GLN A 36 -21.45 -11.86 36.18
N TYR A 37 -22.46 -12.50 36.76
CA TYR A 37 -22.90 -12.20 38.12
C TYR A 37 -21.85 -12.56 39.19
N TYR A 38 -20.98 -13.54 38.91
CA TYR A 38 -19.90 -13.91 39.82
C TYR A 38 -18.75 -12.88 39.82
N ILE A 39 -18.58 -12.12 38.74
CA ILE A 39 -17.64 -10.99 38.62
C ILE A 39 -18.31 -9.63 38.92
N PRO A 40 -19.15 -9.60 39.97
CA PRO A 40 -20.24 -8.63 40.26
C PRO A 40 -20.65 -7.62 39.16
N LEU A 41 -21.00 -8.07 37.95
CA LEU A 41 -21.68 -7.20 36.98
C LEU A 41 -23.14 -6.99 37.40
N GLU A 42 -23.60 -5.74 37.32
CA GLU A 42 -24.96 -5.35 37.71
C GLU A 42 -25.74 -4.79 36.52
N TYR A 43 -27.00 -5.20 36.37
CA TYR A 43 -27.94 -4.69 35.37
C TYR A 43 -28.40 -3.24 35.62
N SER A 44 -28.03 -2.64 36.75
CA SER A 44 -28.51 -1.30 37.15
C SER A 44 -27.98 -0.16 36.27
N LYS A 45 -26.94 -0.40 35.46
CA LYS A 45 -26.28 0.63 34.64
C LYS A 45 -26.29 0.24 33.15
N VAL A 46 -26.68 1.18 32.30
CA VAL A 46 -26.78 0.99 30.83
C VAL A 46 -25.51 0.42 30.20
N PRO A 47 -24.30 0.97 30.42
CA PRO A 47 -23.07 0.41 29.84
C PRO A 47 -22.79 -1.03 30.28
N ARG A 48 -23.15 -1.38 31.53
CA ARG A 48 -22.99 -2.75 32.05
C ARG A 48 -24.00 -3.71 31.43
N MET A 49 -25.25 -3.30 31.23
CA MET A 49 -26.26 -4.13 30.53
C MET A 49 -25.85 -4.41 29.08
N TRP A 50 -25.32 -3.41 28.38
CA TRP A 50 -24.78 -3.60 27.04
C TRP A 50 -23.71 -4.70 27.02
N MET A 51 -22.70 -4.59 27.90
CA MET A 51 -21.62 -5.57 27.99
C MET A 51 -22.15 -6.96 28.37
N LEU A 52 -23.10 -7.03 29.31
CA LEU A 52 -23.71 -8.27 29.77
C LEU A 52 -24.33 -9.05 28.61
N GLU A 53 -25.29 -8.47 27.91
CA GLU A 53 -26.02 -9.18 26.84
C GLU A 53 -25.18 -9.38 25.58
N ALA A 54 -24.32 -8.42 25.22
CA ALA A 54 -23.46 -8.56 24.05
C ALA A 54 -22.43 -9.68 24.21
N THR A 55 -21.82 -9.82 25.40
CA THR A 55 -20.88 -10.93 25.66
C THR A 55 -21.58 -12.26 25.92
N ALA A 56 -22.80 -12.26 26.48
CA ALA A 56 -23.63 -13.46 26.56
C ALA A 56 -24.01 -13.97 25.15
N THR A 57 -24.38 -13.07 24.24
CA THR A 57 -24.66 -13.42 22.84
C THR A 57 -23.41 -13.94 22.12
N TRP A 58 -22.25 -13.29 22.35
CA TRP A 58 -20.96 -13.75 21.84
C TRP A 58 -20.59 -15.16 22.36
N SER A 59 -20.99 -15.49 23.59
CA SER A 59 -20.76 -16.82 24.15
C SER A 59 -21.53 -17.93 23.41
N GLU A 60 -22.66 -17.61 22.77
CA GLU A 60 -23.38 -18.56 21.92
C GLU A 60 -22.48 -19.04 20.77
N HIS A 61 -21.84 -18.10 20.07
CA HIS A 61 -20.88 -18.37 19.01
C HIS A 61 -19.62 -19.09 19.55
N TRP A 62 -19.07 -18.63 20.67
CA TRP A 62 -17.84 -19.23 21.22
C TRP A 62 -18.00 -20.71 21.62
N VAL A 63 -19.13 -21.05 22.25
CA VAL A 63 -19.40 -22.43 22.70
C VAL A 63 -19.87 -23.32 21.56
N TYR A 64 -20.66 -22.77 20.63
CA TYR A 64 -21.25 -23.51 19.50
C TYR A 64 -21.07 -22.74 18.18
N PRO A 65 -19.85 -22.67 17.64
CA PRO A 65 -19.55 -21.85 16.46
C PRO A 65 -20.23 -22.36 15.18
N ASP A 66 -20.73 -23.59 15.15
CA ASP A 66 -21.45 -24.17 14.01
C ASP A 66 -22.99 -24.08 14.14
N TYR A 67 -23.49 -23.42 15.19
CA TYR A 67 -24.92 -23.28 15.45
C TYR A 67 -25.50 -22.02 14.84
N ASN A 68 -24.71 -20.93 14.79
CA ASN A 68 -25.05 -19.69 14.08
C ASN A 68 -26.42 -19.12 14.50
N VAL A 69 -26.78 -19.28 15.78
CA VAL A 69 -28.08 -18.88 16.32
C VAL A 69 -28.12 -17.35 16.46
N GLU A 70 -27.01 -16.76 16.85
CA GLU A 70 -26.75 -15.33 16.97
C GLU A 70 -26.83 -14.60 15.62
N TRP A 71 -26.67 -15.28 14.48
CA TRP A 71 -26.85 -14.66 13.16
C TRP A 71 -28.25 -14.06 12.96
N ARG A 72 -29.25 -14.50 13.74
CA ARG A 72 -30.61 -13.95 13.72
C ARG A 72 -30.68 -12.46 14.08
N VAL A 73 -29.64 -11.90 14.70
CA VAL A 73 -29.58 -10.48 15.11
C VAL A 73 -28.59 -9.64 14.29
N LEU A 74 -27.93 -10.23 13.29
CA LEU A 74 -26.90 -9.55 12.48
C LEU A 74 -27.43 -8.39 11.64
N ASP A 75 -28.67 -8.46 11.17
CA ASP A 75 -29.28 -7.36 10.42
C ASP A 75 -29.40 -6.09 11.28
N GLY A 76 -29.69 -6.29 12.57
CA GLY A 76 -29.60 -5.24 13.59
C GLY A 76 -28.18 -4.71 13.76
N SER A 77 -27.15 -5.56 13.71
CA SER A 77 -25.75 -5.15 13.87
C SER A 77 -25.36 -4.14 12.79
N PHE A 78 -25.64 -4.47 11.53
CA PHE A 78 -25.24 -3.65 10.38
C PHE A 78 -26.14 -2.42 10.13
N SER A 79 -27.39 -2.44 10.59
CA SER A 79 -28.31 -1.30 10.43
C SER A 79 -28.13 -0.22 11.50
N LEU A 80 -27.53 -0.56 12.64
CA LEU A 80 -27.35 0.31 13.80
C LEU A 80 -25.91 0.81 13.97
N LEU A 81 -25.06 0.70 12.93
CA LEU A 81 -23.67 1.15 12.98
C LEU A 81 -23.49 2.66 13.16
N HIS A 82 -24.51 3.44 12.81
CA HIS A 82 -24.56 4.90 12.95
C HIS A 82 -24.93 5.38 14.36
N GLU A 83 -25.29 4.46 15.25
CA GLU A 83 -25.63 4.75 16.64
C GLU A 83 -24.48 4.32 17.53
N ASP A 84 -24.40 4.91 18.73
CA ASP A 84 -23.42 4.55 19.74
C ASP A 84 -23.33 3.02 19.96
N LEU A 85 -22.11 2.49 19.95
CA LEU A 85 -21.83 1.08 20.20
C LEU A 85 -22.33 0.65 21.59
N ILE A 86 -22.09 1.46 22.61
CA ILE A 86 -22.33 1.19 24.04
C ILE A 86 -23.61 1.91 24.49
N GLN A 87 -24.74 1.39 24.00
CA GLN A 87 -26.08 1.86 24.33
C GLN A 87 -26.98 0.69 24.77
N TRP A 88 -28.04 1.00 25.53
CA TRP A 88 -29.07 0.03 25.89
C TRP A 88 -30.41 0.42 25.27
N ASN A 89 -31.01 -0.53 24.54
CA ASN A 89 -32.36 -0.38 24.01
C ASN A 89 -33.00 -1.76 23.75
N ARG A 90 -33.21 -2.52 24.85
CA ARG A 90 -33.97 -3.79 25.00
C ARG A 90 -33.68 -4.98 24.08
N TYR A 91 -33.10 -4.76 22.90
CA TYR A 91 -32.77 -5.75 21.88
C TYR A 91 -31.49 -5.40 21.12
N LYS A 92 -31.05 -4.14 21.14
CA LYS A 92 -29.87 -3.68 20.38
C LYS A 92 -28.58 -4.26 20.94
N GLU A 93 -28.52 -4.56 22.24
CA GLU A 93 -27.34 -5.10 22.90
C GLU A 93 -26.92 -6.47 22.36
N TYR A 94 -27.88 -7.34 22.01
CA TYR A 94 -27.60 -8.62 21.35
C TYR A 94 -26.89 -8.39 20.01
N THR A 95 -27.29 -7.37 19.26
CA THR A 95 -26.69 -7.06 17.95
C THR A 95 -25.25 -6.57 18.07
N ARG A 96 -24.78 -6.17 19.25
CA ARG A 96 -23.41 -5.68 19.47
C ARG A 96 -22.42 -6.80 19.79
N TYR A 97 -22.84 -8.07 19.78
CA TYR A 97 -21.94 -9.22 19.97
C TYR A 97 -20.78 -9.23 18.96
N ILE A 98 -20.99 -8.69 17.75
CA ILE A 98 -19.98 -8.61 16.69
C ILE A 98 -18.73 -7.82 17.10
N TRP A 99 -18.82 -6.90 18.07
CA TRP A 99 -17.65 -6.24 18.65
C TRP A 99 -16.75 -7.21 19.41
N TYR A 100 -17.34 -8.13 20.18
CA TYR A 100 -16.58 -9.15 20.92
C TYR A 100 -16.12 -10.29 20.01
N LEU A 101 -16.87 -10.60 18.95
CA LEU A 101 -16.41 -11.46 17.86
C LEU A 101 -15.16 -10.87 17.20
N PHE A 102 -15.21 -9.59 16.81
CA PHE A 102 -14.08 -8.84 16.28
C PHE A 102 -12.87 -8.92 17.21
N GLN A 103 -13.03 -8.56 18.50
CA GLN A 103 -11.92 -8.62 19.44
C GLN A 103 -11.31 -10.02 19.55
N THR A 104 -12.13 -11.07 19.56
CA THR A 104 -11.66 -12.44 19.65
C THR A 104 -10.79 -12.81 18.45
N GLN A 105 -11.20 -12.41 17.25
CA GLN A 105 -10.47 -12.73 16.02
C GLN A 105 -9.25 -11.83 15.82
N TYR A 106 -9.42 -10.52 16.01
CA TYR A 106 -8.38 -9.51 15.86
C TYR A 106 -7.21 -9.74 16.82
N TYR A 107 -7.48 -10.08 18.09
CA TYR A 107 -6.44 -10.38 19.07
C TYR A 107 -6.04 -11.86 19.15
N GLY A 108 -6.56 -12.71 18.24
CA GLY A 108 -6.20 -14.14 18.18
C GLY A 108 -6.61 -14.97 19.41
N GLY A 109 -7.68 -14.56 20.11
CA GLY A 109 -8.23 -15.30 21.25
C GLY A 109 -9.07 -14.45 22.20
N ILE A 110 -9.51 -15.06 23.30
CA ILE A 110 -10.48 -14.47 24.23
C ILE A 110 -9.88 -13.55 25.30
N SER A 111 -8.55 -13.36 25.31
CA SER A 111 -7.84 -12.67 26.39
C SER A 111 -8.34 -11.24 26.60
N LYS A 112 -8.63 -10.50 25.52
CA LYS A 112 -9.18 -9.14 25.61
C LYS A 112 -10.58 -9.13 26.22
N VAL A 113 -11.49 -9.96 25.70
CA VAL A 113 -12.87 -10.08 26.21
C VAL A 113 -12.86 -10.44 27.71
N LYS A 114 -12.02 -11.40 28.10
CA LYS A 114 -11.81 -11.78 29.50
C LYS A 114 -11.32 -10.60 30.34
N SER A 115 -10.31 -9.87 29.88
CA SER A 115 -9.75 -8.71 30.59
C SER A 115 -10.82 -7.62 30.81
N ASP A 116 -11.61 -7.31 29.78
CA ASP A 116 -12.66 -6.31 29.85
C ASP A 116 -13.74 -6.70 30.88
N LEU A 117 -14.17 -7.96 30.84
CA LEU A 117 -15.12 -8.50 31.81
C LEU A 117 -14.59 -8.43 33.26
N PHE A 118 -13.30 -8.65 33.51
CA PHE A 118 -12.75 -8.49 34.86
C PHE A 118 -12.64 -7.02 35.28
N ALA A 119 -12.27 -6.13 34.36
CA ALA A 119 -12.05 -4.72 34.65
C ALA A 119 -13.35 -3.96 34.96
N VAL A 120 -14.49 -4.36 34.40
CA VAL A 120 -15.79 -3.68 34.58
C VAL A 120 -16.35 -3.76 36.01
N LYS A 121 -15.77 -4.66 36.82
CA LYS A 121 -16.02 -4.71 38.26
C LYS A 121 -15.72 -3.38 38.93
N ASP A 122 -14.59 -2.79 38.59
CA ASP A 122 -14.05 -1.61 39.27
C ASP A 122 -14.26 -0.32 38.44
N ILE A 123 -14.47 -0.45 37.13
CA ILE A 123 -14.56 0.65 36.16
C ILE A 123 -15.89 0.53 35.37
N ASP A 124 -16.43 1.65 34.89
CA ASP A 124 -17.61 1.61 34.00
C ASP A 124 -17.28 0.91 32.67
N ALA A 125 -18.24 0.17 32.09
CA ALA A 125 -18.02 -0.64 30.89
C ALA A 125 -17.55 0.19 29.69
N ARG A 126 -18.07 1.43 29.54
CA ARG A 126 -17.62 2.35 28.50
C ARG A 126 -16.12 2.63 28.67
N LYS A 127 -15.73 3.05 29.87
CA LYS A 127 -14.33 3.35 30.18
C LYS A 127 -13.42 2.13 30.04
N VAL A 128 -13.85 0.94 30.44
CA VAL A 128 -13.07 -0.29 30.27
C VAL A 128 -12.73 -0.53 28.81
N VAL A 129 -13.72 -0.44 27.94
CA VAL A 129 -13.54 -0.72 26.52
C VAL A 129 -12.69 0.37 25.87
N THR A 130 -12.97 1.64 26.15
CA THR A 130 -12.38 2.77 25.44
C THR A 130 -11.05 3.27 25.99
N SER A 131 -10.66 2.87 27.22
CA SER A 131 -9.35 3.22 27.79
C SER A 131 -8.25 2.21 27.47
N ALA A 132 -8.57 1.13 26.75
CA ALA A 132 -7.57 0.17 26.32
C ALA A 132 -6.55 0.82 25.38
N SER A 133 -5.27 0.49 25.57
CA SER A 133 -4.21 0.94 24.66
C SER A 133 -4.48 0.44 23.23
N GLY A 134 -4.40 1.34 22.26
CA GLY A 134 -4.72 1.03 20.85
C GLY A 134 -6.23 0.91 20.56
N PHE A 135 -7.11 1.39 21.45
CA PHE A 135 -8.56 1.33 21.23
C PHE A 135 -8.99 2.04 19.95
N ASP A 136 -8.48 3.25 19.69
CA ASP A 136 -8.86 4.05 18.53
C ASP A 136 -8.54 3.32 17.21
N ASP A 137 -7.34 2.73 17.11
CA ASP A 137 -6.93 1.93 15.95
C ASP A 137 -7.78 0.66 15.80
N ALA A 138 -8.04 -0.04 16.90
CA ALA A 138 -8.90 -1.23 16.89
C ALA A 138 -10.34 -0.90 16.52
N PHE A 139 -10.85 0.26 16.90
CA PHE A 139 -12.20 0.71 16.57
C PHE A 139 -12.34 1.09 15.08
N ALA A 140 -11.31 1.72 14.51
CA ALA A 140 -11.25 1.99 13.08
C ALA A 140 -11.17 0.70 12.26
N GLU A 141 -10.32 -0.24 12.69
CA GLU A 141 -10.25 -1.57 12.10
C GLU A 141 -11.58 -2.32 12.20
N TYR A 142 -12.28 -2.23 13.33
CA TYR A 142 -13.63 -2.76 13.47
C TYR A 142 -14.62 -2.12 12.48
N ALA A 143 -14.54 -0.81 12.24
CA ALA A 143 -15.36 -0.14 11.23
C ALA A 143 -15.07 -0.67 9.81
N LEU A 144 -13.82 -0.99 9.50
CA LEU A 144 -13.43 -1.64 8.25
C LEU A 144 -14.02 -3.05 8.11
N TRP A 145 -13.92 -3.89 9.16
CA TRP A 145 -14.50 -5.26 9.18
C TRP A 145 -16.01 -5.24 8.98
N ASN A 146 -16.69 -4.22 9.50
CA ASN A 146 -18.13 -4.06 9.36
C ASN A 146 -18.58 -3.73 7.93
N TRP A 147 -17.68 -3.46 6.98
CA TRP A 147 -18.02 -3.45 5.55
C TRP A 147 -18.60 -4.81 5.11
N ASN A 148 -18.01 -5.91 5.59
CA ASN A 148 -18.47 -7.30 5.49
C ASN A 148 -19.01 -7.71 4.10
N GLN A 149 -18.32 -7.27 3.08
CA GLN A 149 -18.54 -7.66 1.69
C GLN A 149 -17.26 -7.37 0.91
N ASN A 150 -17.10 -7.98 -0.26
CA ASN A 150 -15.95 -7.74 -1.13
C ASN A 150 -15.63 -6.22 -1.21
N PRO A 151 -14.37 -5.81 -0.97
CA PRO A 151 -13.18 -6.65 -0.77
C PRO A 151 -12.91 -7.08 0.69
N GLU A 152 -13.60 -6.53 1.69
CA GLU A 152 -13.30 -6.74 3.11
C GLU A 152 -14.30 -7.68 3.79
N GLU A 153 -14.08 -8.99 3.63
CA GLU A 153 -14.84 -10.05 4.29
C GLU A 153 -13.96 -10.71 5.36
N ARG A 154 -13.74 -10.00 6.47
CA ARG A 154 -12.72 -10.38 7.48
C ARG A 154 -13.23 -11.28 8.59
N TYR A 155 -14.53 -11.22 8.91
CA TYR A 155 -15.10 -12.10 9.94
C TYR A 155 -15.01 -13.56 9.52
N GLN A 156 -14.53 -14.40 10.43
CA GLN A 156 -14.44 -15.84 10.25
C GLN A 156 -15.50 -16.55 11.09
N ASP A 157 -16.18 -17.56 10.55
CA ASP A 157 -17.16 -18.36 11.28
C ASP A 157 -17.27 -19.76 10.65
N ALA A 158 -17.91 -20.71 11.32
CA ALA A 158 -18.13 -22.07 10.82
C ALA A 158 -19.61 -22.28 10.41
N PRO A 159 -19.92 -22.64 9.14
CA PRO A 159 -18.98 -22.95 8.07
C PRO A 159 -18.31 -21.71 7.44
N VAL A 160 -19.00 -20.56 7.37
CA VAL A 160 -18.48 -19.25 6.90
C VAL A 160 -19.37 -18.14 7.50
N PHE A 161 -18.80 -17.02 7.96
CA PHE A 161 -19.59 -15.86 8.39
C PHE A 161 -20.43 -15.32 7.21
N PRO A 162 -21.72 -14.97 7.39
CA PRO A 162 -22.57 -14.68 6.25
C PRO A 162 -22.17 -13.34 5.60
N THR A 163 -21.93 -13.36 4.30
CA THR A 163 -21.68 -12.18 3.48
C THR A 163 -22.82 -11.97 2.48
N GLY A 164 -23.00 -10.73 2.02
CA GLY A 164 -24.12 -10.38 1.13
C GLY A 164 -25.47 -10.36 1.85
N THR A 165 -26.19 -11.49 1.90
CA THR A 165 -27.50 -11.59 2.57
C THR A 165 -27.71 -12.89 3.36
N TYR A 166 -28.34 -12.79 4.53
CA TYR A 166 -28.80 -13.93 5.33
C TYR A 166 -30.31 -13.81 5.59
N LYS A 167 -31.10 -14.84 5.23
CA LYS A 167 -32.57 -14.84 5.32
C LYS A 167 -33.21 -13.58 4.68
N GLY A 168 -32.65 -13.13 3.55
CA GLY A 168 -33.11 -11.94 2.82
C GLY A 168 -32.72 -10.60 3.46
N LYS A 169 -31.93 -10.61 4.53
CA LYS A 169 -31.40 -9.40 5.19
C LYS A 169 -29.95 -9.14 4.77
N PRO A 170 -29.55 -7.89 4.54
CA PRO A 170 -28.18 -7.55 4.13
C PRO A 170 -27.20 -7.72 5.30
N MET A 171 -26.09 -8.41 5.06
CA MET A 171 -25.01 -8.63 6.03
C MET A 171 -23.87 -7.63 5.80
N ARG A 172 -24.22 -6.36 5.68
CA ARG A 172 -23.33 -5.25 5.31
C ARG A 172 -23.95 -3.93 5.76
N PRO A 173 -23.21 -2.81 5.83
CA PRO A 173 -23.76 -1.54 6.30
C PRO A 173 -24.98 -1.12 5.50
N VAL A 174 -26.07 -0.78 6.21
CA VAL A 174 -27.34 -0.35 5.61
C VAL A 174 -28.01 0.72 6.47
N GLY A 175 -29.16 1.23 6.01
CA GLY A 175 -29.93 2.23 6.75
C GLY A 175 -29.19 3.56 6.81
N LYS A 176 -29.21 4.23 7.98
CA LYS A 176 -28.59 5.55 8.14
C LYS A 176 -27.06 5.54 8.09
N ALA A 177 -26.44 4.39 8.38
CA ALA A 177 -24.98 4.25 8.34
C ALA A 177 -24.43 4.31 6.91
N TYR A 178 -25.21 3.89 5.90
CA TYR A 178 -24.74 3.76 4.53
C TYR A 178 -25.45 4.74 3.58
N LYS A 179 -24.67 5.48 2.79
CA LYS A 179 -25.17 6.27 1.66
C LYS A 179 -24.34 5.95 0.42
N SER A 180 -24.99 5.88 -0.73
CA SER A 180 -24.32 5.65 -2.02
C SER A 180 -24.67 6.69 -3.06
N LYS A 181 -23.73 7.00 -3.95
CA LYS A 181 -23.91 7.95 -5.05
C LYS A 181 -23.26 7.42 -6.33
N LEU A 182 -24.02 7.42 -7.42
CA LEU A 182 -23.46 7.30 -8.76
C LEU A 182 -23.10 8.69 -9.27
N VAL A 183 -21.83 8.91 -9.60
CA VAL A 183 -21.30 10.15 -10.18
C VAL A 183 -21.21 9.95 -11.67
N ASN A 184 -22.23 10.45 -12.39
CA ASN A 184 -22.36 10.29 -13.84
C ASN A 184 -22.36 11.60 -14.63
N THR A 185 -22.17 12.72 -13.95
CA THR A 185 -22.06 14.04 -14.55
C THR A 185 -20.88 14.77 -13.91
N LYS A 186 -20.20 15.59 -14.71
CA LYS A 186 -19.08 16.42 -14.26
C LYS A 186 -19.61 17.51 -13.32
N THR A 187 -19.48 17.30 -12.02
CA THR A 187 -20.07 18.16 -10.99
C THR A 187 -19.23 18.18 -9.71
N GLU A 188 -19.54 19.11 -8.81
CA GLU A 188 -18.99 19.15 -7.45
C GLU A 188 -20.11 18.76 -6.48
N LEU A 189 -19.90 17.68 -5.72
CA LEU A 189 -20.85 17.21 -4.70
C LEU A 189 -20.35 17.62 -3.32
N SER A 190 -21.06 18.50 -2.63
CA SER A 190 -20.84 18.77 -1.20
C SER A 190 -21.50 17.69 -0.35
N GLN A 191 -20.78 17.15 0.62
CA GLN A 191 -21.20 16.05 1.47
C GLN A 191 -20.90 16.37 2.94
N GLU A 192 -21.70 15.78 3.82
CA GLU A 192 -21.55 15.91 5.26
C GLU A 192 -21.69 14.54 5.94
N VAL A 193 -20.89 14.35 6.97
CA VAL A 193 -20.91 13.21 7.87
C VAL A 193 -21.09 13.75 9.27
N ASP A 194 -22.03 13.17 9.99
CA ASP A 194 -22.30 13.43 11.41
C ASP A 194 -22.34 12.06 12.09
N LEU A 195 -21.43 11.83 13.03
CA LEU A 195 -21.29 10.58 13.76
C LEU A 195 -21.49 10.82 15.25
N GLU A 196 -22.36 10.01 15.85
CA GLU A 196 -22.45 9.87 17.29
C GLU A 196 -21.14 9.27 17.86
N PRO A 197 -20.89 9.44 19.17
CA PRO A 197 -19.83 8.74 19.89
C PRO A 197 -19.88 7.23 19.63
N LEU A 198 -18.72 6.60 19.44
CA LEU A 198 -18.62 5.15 19.20
C LEU A 198 -19.49 4.65 18.04
N SER A 199 -19.55 5.40 16.94
CA SER A 199 -20.34 5.07 15.75
C SER A 199 -19.51 5.12 14.47
N MET A 200 -20.11 4.67 13.36
CA MET A 200 -19.46 4.62 12.06
C MET A 200 -20.44 4.87 10.90
N ALA A 201 -19.91 5.34 9.78
CA ALA A 201 -20.68 5.57 8.57
C ALA A 201 -19.88 5.31 7.29
N TYR A 202 -20.62 5.00 6.23
CA TYR A 202 -20.10 4.57 4.94
C TYR A 202 -20.66 5.47 3.85
N ARG A 203 -19.78 5.94 2.95
CA ARG A 203 -20.13 6.78 1.80
C ARG A 203 -19.53 6.15 0.55
N ALA A 204 -20.37 5.46 -0.21
CA ALA A 204 -19.98 4.77 -1.42
C ALA A 204 -20.19 5.64 -2.66
N TYR A 205 -19.19 5.69 -3.53
CA TYR A 205 -19.19 6.41 -4.80
C TYR A 205 -18.86 5.43 -5.91
N ALA A 206 -19.59 5.52 -7.01
CA ALA A 206 -19.28 4.84 -8.26
C ALA A 206 -19.19 5.88 -9.38
N PHE A 207 -18.30 5.68 -10.35
CA PHE A 207 -18.02 6.65 -11.40
C PHE A 207 -18.25 6.04 -12.79
N THR A 208 -18.97 6.74 -13.67
CA THR A 208 -19.16 6.31 -15.06
C THR A 208 -18.03 6.78 -15.96
N ASP A 209 -17.82 6.16 -17.12
CA ASP A 209 -16.64 6.38 -17.98
C ASP A 209 -16.43 7.81 -18.51
N ASN A 210 -17.44 8.69 -18.42
CA ASN A 210 -17.34 10.09 -18.81
C ASN A 210 -16.69 11.03 -17.77
N ILE A 211 -16.28 10.50 -16.61
CA ILE A 211 -15.57 11.26 -15.58
C ILE A 211 -14.06 11.07 -15.73
N ASP A 212 -13.33 12.13 -16.07
CA ASP A 212 -11.89 12.02 -16.35
C ASP A 212 -11.06 12.07 -15.06
N LYS A 213 -11.41 12.95 -14.12
CA LYS A 213 -10.70 13.14 -12.85
C LYS A 213 -11.70 13.17 -11.70
N VAL A 214 -11.29 12.64 -10.55
CA VAL A 214 -12.05 12.70 -9.31
C VAL A 214 -11.15 13.25 -8.22
N VAL A 215 -11.62 14.26 -7.50
CA VAL A 215 -10.92 14.85 -6.37
C VAL A 215 -11.81 14.85 -5.14
N PHE A 216 -11.38 14.16 -4.10
CA PHE A 216 -11.96 14.25 -2.76
C PHE A 216 -11.25 15.38 -2.02
N LYS A 217 -11.96 16.44 -1.64
CA LYS A 217 -11.43 17.60 -0.91
C LYS A 217 -12.10 17.69 0.46
N PHE A 218 -11.32 17.51 1.51
CA PHE A 218 -11.77 17.56 2.90
C PHE A 218 -11.53 18.96 3.49
N GLU A 219 -12.44 19.47 4.30
CA GLU A 219 -12.28 20.80 4.92
C GLU A 219 -11.07 20.85 5.86
N LYS A 220 -10.76 19.73 6.52
CA LYS A 220 -9.64 19.57 7.43
C LYS A 220 -9.10 18.14 7.43
N GLU A 221 -7.89 17.99 7.97
CA GLU A 221 -7.39 16.70 8.43
C GLU A 221 -8.22 16.25 9.63
N SER A 222 -8.36 14.94 9.77
CA SER A 222 -9.01 14.31 10.91
C SER A 222 -7.95 13.87 11.92
N ASP A 223 -8.35 13.21 13.00
CA ASP A 223 -7.43 12.78 14.06
C ASP A 223 -7.58 11.28 14.37
N GLN A 224 -6.81 10.77 15.33
CA GLN A 224 -6.81 9.34 15.66
C GLN A 224 -8.15 8.83 16.18
N LYS A 225 -8.96 9.67 16.84
CA LYS A 225 -10.29 9.27 17.31
C LYS A 225 -11.34 9.33 16.20
N HIS A 226 -11.08 10.18 15.22
CA HIS A 226 -11.95 10.45 14.09
C HIS A 226 -11.34 9.91 12.81
N ARG A 227 -11.32 8.59 12.63
CA ARG A 227 -10.66 7.98 11.46
C ARG A 227 -11.51 8.10 10.20
N ARG A 228 -10.80 8.27 9.09
CA ARG A 228 -11.36 8.27 7.73
C ARG A 228 -10.52 7.34 6.87
N GLN A 229 -11.06 6.18 6.53
CA GLN A 229 -10.41 5.19 5.67
C GLN A 229 -11.13 5.12 4.31
N ALA A 230 -10.48 4.55 3.31
CA ALA A 230 -11.06 4.36 2.00
C ALA A 230 -10.80 2.96 1.45
N LEU A 231 -11.85 2.33 0.92
CA LEU A 231 -11.74 1.21 0.00
C LEU A 231 -11.89 1.74 -1.43
N ILE A 232 -10.88 1.51 -2.26
CA ILE A 232 -10.74 2.13 -3.58
C ILE A 232 -10.65 1.02 -4.62
N LYS A 233 -11.60 0.98 -5.55
CA LYS A 233 -11.55 0.04 -6.68
C LYS A 233 -10.86 0.70 -7.87
N ILE A 234 -9.65 0.28 -8.20
CA ILE A 234 -8.90 0.72 -9.39
C ILE A 234 -8.85 -0.45 -10.36
N GLY A 235 -9.45 -0.29 -11.54
CA GLY A 235 -9.72 -1.44 -12.42
C GLY A 235 -10.53 -2.50 -11.69
N ASP A 236 -10.02 -3.74 -11.64
CA ASP A 236 -10.66 -4.86 -10.92
C ASP A 236 -10.07 -5.13 -9.54
N ILE A 237 -9.10 -4.33 -9.09
CA ILE A 237 -8.39 -4.51 -7.83
C ILE A 237 -8.95 -3.52 -6.81
N TRP A 238 -9.15 -3.99 -5.59
CA TRP A 238 -9.47 -3.13 -4.46
C TRP A 238 -8.22 -2.84 -3.64
N HIS A 239 -8.07 -1.59 -3.25
CA HIS A 239 -7.03 -1.07 -2.38
C HIS A 239 -7.66 -0.50 -1.12
N TRP A 240 -6.94 -0.59 -0.02
CA TRP A 240 -7.26 0.10 1.23
C TRP A 240 -6.23 1.21 1.46
N GLU A 241 -6.71 2.39 1.85
CA GLU A 241 -5.89 3.53 2.24
C GLU A 241 -6.45 4.17 3.52
N ASP A 242 -5.58 4.73 4.37
CA ASP A 242 -5.98 5.61 5.48
C ASP A 242 -5.90 7.08 5.01
N TRP A 243 -7.04 7.78 5.02
CA TRP A 243 -7.18 9.17 4.61
C TRP A 243 -7.41 10.12 5.78
N THR A 244 -7.07 9.68 7.00
CA THR A 244 -7.26 10.47 8.23
C THR A 244 -6.46 11.78 8.16
N GLU A 245 -5.19 11.71 7.74
CA GLU A 245 -4.24 12.85 7.79
C GLU A 245 -4.08 13.58 6.45
N ILE A 246 -4.98 13.37 5.49
CA ILE A 246 -4.93 14.08 4.20
C ILE A 246 -6.12 15.02 4.05
N LYS A 247 -5.90 16.16 3.36
CA LYS A 247 -6.98 17.09 2.97
C LYS A 247 -7.49 16.84 1.57
N GLU A 248 -6.76 16.07 0.77
CA GLU A 248 -7.09 15.87 -0.63
C GLU A 248 -6.62 14.50 -1.12
N ARG A 249 -7.49 13.82 -1.87
CA ARG A 249 -7.11 12.64 -2.68
C ARG A 249 -7.62 12.82 -4.10
N LYS A 250 -6.71 12.67 -5.07
CA LYS A 250 -6.98 12.77 -6.50
C LYS A 250 -6.86 11.41 -7.17
N PHE A 251 -7.68 11.19 -8.19
CA PHE A 251 -7.59 10.07 -9.12
C PHE A 251 -7.75 10.59 -10.53
N CYS A 252 -6.78 10.31 -11.38
CA CYS A 252 -6.90 10.53 -12.81
C CYS A 252 -7.40 9.25 -13.52
N ARG A 253 -8.69 9.22 -13.88
CA ARG A 253 -9.34 8.03 -14.45
C ARG A 253 -8.97 7.72 -15.90
N THR A 254 -8.22 8.62 -16.56
CA THR A 254 -7.66 8.37 -17.89
C THR A 254 -6.35 7.57 -17.84
N ARG A 255 -5.78 7.37 -16.64
CA ARG A 255 -4.61 6.51 -16.37
C ARG A 255 -5.09 5.18 -15.84
N ASP A 256 -4.56 4.07 -16.34
CA ASP A 256 -5.09 2.73 -16.00
C ASP A 256 -4.85 2.38 -14.52
N ASP A 257 -3.72 2.82 -13.95
CA ASP A 257 -3.32 2.62 -12.55
C ASP A 257 -3.99 3.60 -11.56
N GLU A 258 -4.70 4.62 -12.06
CA GLU A 258 -5.52 5.54 -11.27
C GLU A 258 -7.01 5.50 -11.67
N LYS A 259 -7.41 4.56 -12.54
CA LYS A 259 -8.79 4.38 -13.04
C LYS A 259 -9.74 3.88 -11.96
N VAL A 260 -10.08 4.79 -11.05
CA VAL A 260 -10.99 4.54 -9.95
C VAL A 260 -12.40 4.29 -10.46
N LEU A 261 -12.94 3.11 -10.21
CA LEU A 261 -14.31 2.73 -10.55
C LEU A 261 -15.26 3.01 -9.39
N ALA A 262 -14.78 2.81 -8.16
CA ALA A 262 -15.54 3.04 -6.95
C ALA A 262 -14.65 3.46 -5.78
N VAL A 263 -15.22 4.23 -4.85
CA VAL A 263 -14.59 4.57 -3.57
C VAL A 263 -15.64 4.40 -2.47
N VAL A 264 -15.29 3.74 -1.38
CA VAL A 264 -16.09 3.70 -0.16
C VAL A 264 -15.31 4.39 0.94
N LEU A 265 -15.77 5.57 1.35
CA LEU A 265 -15.23 6.23 2.53
C LEU A 265 -15.87 5.63 3.77
N ILE A 266 -15.03 5.19 4.71
CA ILE A 266 -15.40 4.58 5.98
C ILE A 266 -14.98 5.57 7.05
N TYR A 267 -15.96 6.10 7.76
CA TYR A 267 -15.77 7.02 8.87
C TYR A 267 -16.06 6.31 10.17
N SER A 268 -15.23 6.54 11.19
CA SER A 268 -15.47 6.04 12.54
C SER A 268 -15.15 7.11 13.57
N ASN A 269 -15.99 7.21 14.59
CA ASN A 269 -15.79 8.04 15.77
C ASN A 269 -15.55 7.09 16.97
N SER A 270 -14.32 7.00 17.45
CA SER A 270 -13.97 6.22 18.65
C SER A 270 -14.01 7.05 19.92
N ASP A 271 -14.33 8.35 19.89
CA ASP A 271 -14.43 9.14 21.11
C ASP A 271 -15.61 8.63 21.97
N PRO A 272 -15.37 8.27 23.24
CA PRO A 272 -16.43 7.83 24.13
C PRO A 272 -17.26 8.97 24.75
N ASP A 273 -16.84 10.23 24.63
CA ASP A 273 -17.52 11.39 25.20
C ASP A 273 -18.87 11.60 24.50
N MET A 274 -19.95 11.57 25.28
CA MET A 274 -21.31 11.74 24.77
C MET A 274 -21.56 13.12 24.12
N ALA A 275 -20.70 14.10 24.39
CA ALA A 275 -20.77 15.43 23.79
C ALA A 275 -20.02 15.52 22.45
N ASP A 276 -19.20 14.53 22.09
CA ASP A 276 -18.35 14.59 20.91
C ASP A 276 -19.04 14.00 19.68
N PHE A 277 -19.70 14.90 18.93
CA PHE A 277 -20.29 14.57 17.63
C PHE A 277 -19.27 14.90 16.54
N TYR A 278 -18.76 13.86 15.88
CA TYR A 278 -17.81 14.04 14.80
C TYR A 278 -18.52 14.53 13.54
N LYS A 279 -18.19 15.75 13.14
CA LYS A 279 -18.70 16.39 11.94
C LYS A 279 -17.58 16.62 10.94
N ASP A 280 -17.73 16.03 9.77
CA ASP A 280 -16.83 16.25 8.63
C ASP A 280 -17.62 16.72 7.41
N LYS A 281 -17.00 17.61 6.65
CA LYS A 281 -17.52 18.14 5.40
C LYS A 281 -16.46 17.96 4.33
N TYR A 282 -16.90 17.49 3.18
CA TYR A 282 -16.03 17.28 2.05
C TYR A 282 -16.75 17.46 0.74
N LYS A 283 -15.95 17.58 -0.31
CA LYS A 283 -16.42 17.71 -1.69
C LYS A 283 -15.87 16.56 -2.52
N VAL A 284 -16.70 16.08 -3.43
CA VAL A 284 -16.27 15.19 -4.53
C VAL A 284 -16.37 15.99 -5.82
N ASP A 285 -15.24 16.46 -6.32
CA ASP A 285 -15.14 17.25 -7.55
C ASP A 285 -14.78 16.35 -8.72
N SER A 286 -15.62 16.40 -9.76
CA SER A 286 -15.49 15.62 -11.00
C SER A 286 -15.53 16.50 -12.25
N ARG A 287 -15.36 17.82 -12.08
CA ARG A 287 -15.39 18.80 -13.18
C ARG A 287 -14.05 18.89 -13.91
N GLU A 288 -12.97 18.68 -13.18
CA GLU A 288 -11.60 18.80 -13.68
C GLU A 288 -11.29 17.70 -14.71
N LYS A 289 -10.35 17.98 -15.62
CA LYS A 289 -9.73 16.97 -16.47
C LYS A 289 -8.41 16.53 -15.85
N CYS A 290 -7.94 15.35 -16.22
CA CYS A 290 -6.56 14.98 -15.97
C CYS A 290 -5.61 15.88 -16.75
N ASN A 291 -4.50 16.26 -16.14
CA ASN A 291 -3.39 16.77 -16.93
C ASN A 291 -2.78 15.60 -17.70
N PRO A 292 -2.40 15.85 -18.96
CA PRO A 292 -1.78 14.83 -19.78
C PRO A 292 -0.42 14.48 -19.16
N GLU A 293 -0.28 13.23 -18.70
CA GLU A 293 0.97 12.69 -18.18
C GLU A 293 1.37 11.47 -19.01
N TRP A 294 2.67 11.30 -19.21
CA TRP A 294 3.22 10.13 -19.88
C TRP A 294 4.14 9.40 -18.92
N ARG A 295 3.89 8.11 -18.75
CA ARG A 295 4.73 7.21 -17.97
C ARG A 295 5.50 6.32 -18.92
N GLY A 296 6.77 6.12 -18.65
CA GLY A 296 7.57 5.30 -19.54
C GLY A 296 8.98 5.07 -19.09
N THR A 297 9.75 4.51 -20.01
CA THR A 297 11.13 4.14 -19.73
C THR A 297 12.08 4.66 -20.77
N THR A 298 13.27 5.03 -20.31
CA THR A 298 14.47 5.15 -21.15
C THR A 298 15.45 4.08 -20.72
N ARG A 299 15.78 3.15 -21.63
CA ARG A 299 16.72 2.07 -21.39
C ARG A 299 18.00 2.32 -22.16
N TRP A 300 19.13 2.15 -21.48
CA TRP A 300 20.45 2.07 -22.08
C TRP A 300 20.96 0.64 -21.95
N SER A 301 21.48 0.08 -23.03
CA SER A 301 22.15 -1.22 -23.03
C SER A 301 23.46 -1.12 -23.79
N PHE A 302 24.55 -1.57 -23.19
CA PHE A 302 25.86 -1.54 -23.80
C PHE A 302 26.61 -2.84 -23.53
N SER A 303 27.39 -3.25 -24.52
CA SER A 303 28.32 -4.36 -24.40
C SER A 303 29.50 -4.06 -25.31
N TYR A 304 30.70 -4.07 -24.74
CA TYR A 304 31.93 -3.75 -25.42
C TYR A 304 33.02 -4.72 -24.98
N SER A 305 33.83 -5.15 -25.94
CA SER A 305 35.04 -5.90 -25.64
C SER A 305 36.15 -5.46 -26.58
N THR A 306 37.33 -5.23 -26.01
CA THR A 306 38.54 -4.86 -26.74
C THR A 306 39.75 -5.56 -26.14
N GLY A 307 40.82 -5.61 -26.91
CA GLY A 307 42.12 -6.01 -26.41
C GLY A 307 43.23 -5.19 -27.04
N TRP A 308 44.25 -4.89 -26.26
CA TRP A 308 45.41 -4.13 -26.69
C TRP A 308 46.67 -4.67 -26.01
N GLN A 309 47.84 -4.38 -26.59
CA GLN A 309 49.13 -4.80 -26.03
C GLN A 309 49.89 -3.57 -25.51
N VAL A 310 50.32 -3.61 -24.24
CA VAL A 310 51.22 -2.61 -23.65
C VAL A 310 52.50 -3.32 -23.23
N LEU A 311 53.62 -3.01 -23.90
CA LEU A 311 54.91 -3.69 -23.67
C LEU A 311 54.77 -5.23 -23.83
N TYR A 312 54.89 -5.97 -22.72
CA TYR A 312 54.82 -7.42 -22.64
C TYR A 312 53.46 -7.95 -22.14
N ALA A 313 52.45 -7.09 -21.97
CA ALA A 313 51.14 -7.47 -21.45
C ALA A 313 50.04 -7.33 -22.51
N ASN A 314 49.24 -8.39 -22.70
CA ASN A 314 47.99 -8.36 -23.45
C ASN A 314 46.84 -8.02 -22.50
N HIS A 315 46.20 -6.89 -22.72
CA HIS A 315 45.01 -6.50 -22.00
C HIS A 315 43.78 -6.95 -22.78
N ARG A 316 42.76 -7.44 -22.08
CA ARG A 316 41.41 -7.64 -22.58
C ARG A 316 40.43 -6.98 -21.63
N LEU A 317 39.69 -6.01 -22.12
CA LEU A 317 38.61 -5.37 -21.38
C LEU A 317 37.28 -5.84 -21.97
N SER A 318 36.36 -6.23 -21.12
CA SER A 318 34.96 -6.51 -21.48
C SER A 318 34.08 -5.77 -20.50
N THR A 319 33.24 -4.87 -20.98
CA THR A 319 32.24 -4.18 -20.18
C THR A 319 30.86 -4.43 -20.74
N SER A 320 29.89 -4.68 -19.88
CA SER A 320 28.49 -4.75 -20.26
C SER A 320 27.64 -4.18 -19.15
N GLY A 321 26.54 -3.55 -19.50
CA GLY A 321 25.63 -3.02 -18.51
C GLY A 321 24.36 -2.50 -19.12
N HIS A 322 23.45 -2.13 -18.23
CA HIS A 322 22.24 -1.42 -18.59
C HIS A 322 21.92 -0.36 -17.55
N MET A 323 21.20 0.64 -18.00
CA MET A 323 20.58 1.65 -17.16
C MET A 323 19.11 1.73 -17.55
N LEU A 324 18.24 1.97 -16.59
CA LEU A 324 16.81 2.09 -16.82
C LEU A 324 16.29 3.28 -16.02
N SER A 325 15.79 4.29 -16.72
CA SER A 325 15.03 5.41 -16.18
C SER A 325 13.56 5.09 -16.31
N ASN A 326 12.79 5.18 -15.22
CA ASN A 326 11.34 5.18 -15.23
C ASN A 326 10.90 6.62 -14.94
N ASP A 327 10.27 7.27 -15.91
CA ASP A 327 9.93 8.68 -15.80
C ASP A 327 8.41 8.89 -15.85
N VAL A 328 7.96 9.94 -15.16
CA VAL A 328 6.64 10.55 -15.30
C VAL A 328 6.83 11.93 -15.91
N LEU A 329 6.24 12.14 -17.08
CA LEU A 329 6.40 13.35 -17.86
C LEU A 329 5.10 14.16 -17.87
N VAL A 330 5.20 15.48 -17.80
CA VAL A 330 4.10 16.43 -18.00
C VAL A 330 4.36 17.20 -19.29
N TYR A 331 3.36 17.29 -20.16
CA TYR A 331 3.46 18.02 -21.42
C TYR A 331 3.05 19.48 -21.25
N ASP A 332 3.86 20.38 -21.80
CA ASP A 332 3.58 21.81 -21.95
C ASP A 332 3.10 22.06 -23.38
N GLU A 333 1.82 22.44 -23.53
CA GLU A 333 1.23 22.71 -24.85
C GLU A 333 1.79 23.98 -25.51
N ASP A 334 2.28 24.95 -24.72
CA ASP A 334 2.74 26.24 -25.23
C ASP A 334 4.18 26.14 -25.78
N GLU A 335 5.03 25.35 -25.14
CA GLU A 335 6.42 25.13 -25.55
C GLU A 335 6.64 23.83 -26.35
N ASP A 336 5.63 22.95 -26.43
CA ASP A 336 5.71 21.63 -27.09
C ASP A 336 6.84 20.74 -26.51
N GLU A 337 6.94 20.76 -25.17
CA GLU A 337 7.98 20.10 -24.40
C GLU A 337 7.40 19.18 -23.31
N PHE A 338 8.16 18.15 -22.95
CA PHE A 338 7.83 17.23 -21.87
C PHE A 338 8.80 17.44 -20.71
N TYR A 339 8.27 17.74 -19.54
CA TYR A 339 9.02 17.99 -18.31
C TYR A 339 8.99 16.77 -17.39
N VAL A 340 10.12 16.42 -16.79
CA VAL A 340 10.19 15.29 -15.84
C VAL A 340 9.58 15.70 -14.50
N LYS A 341 8.44 15.11 -14.16
CA LYS A 341 7.80 15.25 -12.85
C LYS A 341 8.41 14.32 -11.82
N ASP A 342 8.67 13.07 -12.22
CA ASP A 342 9.22 12.03 -11.36
C ASP A 342 10.17 11.14 -12.17
N GLN A 343 11.28 10.73 -11.57
CA GLN A 343 12.29 9.89 -12.22
C GLN A 343 12.90 8.91 -11.23
N PHE A 344 12.78 7.62 -11.55
CA PHE A 344 13.46 6.53 -10.86
C PHE A 344 14.46 5.83 -11.77
N ILE A 345 15.75 5.95 -11.46
CA ILE A 345 16.83 5.38 -12.25
C ILE A 345 17.41 4.16 -11.54
N THR A 346 17.69 3.12 -12.31
CA THR A 346 18.51 1.98 -11.89
C THR A 346 19.69 1.80 -12.85
N TYR A 347 20.85 1.45 -12.31
CA TYR A 347 22.06 1.19 -13.06
C TYR A 347 22.64 -0.15 -12.64
N ASN A 348 23.09 -0.94 -13.60
CA ASN A 348 23.87 -2.14 -13.36
C ASN A 348 24.91 -2.31 -14.46
N SER A 349 26.17 -2.50 -14.09
CA SER A 349 27.23 -2.84 -15.02
C SER A 349 28.21 -3.85 -14.44
N GLN A 350 28.88 -4.55 -15.35
CA GLN A 350 29.96 -5.48 -15.05
C GLN A 350 31.12 -5.14 -15.96
N ASN A 351 32.29 -4.88 -15.37
CA ASN A 351 33.55 -4.72 -16.09
C ASN A 351 34.47 -5.87 -15.72
N TYR A 352 35.01 -6.53 -16.74
CA TYR A 352 36.00 -7.57 -16.63
C TYR A 352 37.26 -7.11 -17.36
N HIS A 353 38.37 -7.04 -16.64
CA HIS A 353 39.68 -6.67 -17.18
C HIS A 353 40.66 -7.82 -16.92
N LEU A 354 41.20 -8.39 -17.98
CA LEU A 354 42.23 -9.42 -17.96
C LEU A 354 43.53 -8.82 -18.48
N ILE A 355 44.62 -8.96 -17.73
CA ILE A 355 45.98 -8.60 -18.11
C ILE A 355 46.79 -9.88 -18.16
N ASP A 356 47.38 -10.18 -19.31
CA ASP A 356 48.19 -11.37 -19.56
C ASP A 356 49.63 -10.96 -19.86
N PHE A 357 50.53 -11.13 -18.89
CA PHE A 357 51.95 -10.84 -19.03
C PHE A 357 52.66 -12.01 -19.73
N ASN A 358 53.04 -11.80 -20.97
CA ASN A 358 53.72 -12.78 -21.79
C ASN A 358 55.23 -12.77 -21.48
N HIS A 359 55.64 -13.53 -20.47
CA HIS A 359 57.05 -13.75 -20.14
C HIS A 359 57.58 -15.06 -20.70
N ASP A 360 58.84 -15.05 -21.18
CA ASP A 360 59.58 -16.22 -21.68
C ASP A 360 59.62 -17.40 -20.70
N CYS A 361 59.37 -17.14 -19.41
CA CYS A 361 59.19 -18.16 -18.39
C CYS A 361 58.03 -17.83 -17.43
N GLY A 362 56.80 -18.00 -17.92
CA GLY A 362 55.59 -18.20 -17.10
C GLY A 362 54.53 -17.13 -17.35
N MET A 363 53.26 -17.52 -17.38
CA MET A 363 52.16 -16.57 -17.61
C MET A 363 51.66 -16.04 -16.27
N ILE A 364 51.71 -14.72 -16.10
CA ILE A 364 51.01 -14.05 -14.99
C ILE A 364 49.72 -13.49 -15.58
N TYR A 365 48.58 -13.87 -15.00
CA TYR A 365 47.30 -13.29 -15.34
C TYR A 365 46.79 -12.47 -14.17
N GLU A 366 46.49 -11.21 -14.40
CA GLU A 366 45.72 -10.39 -13.47
C GLU A 366 44.30 -10.27 -14.01
N ASN A 367 43.32 -10.67 -13.20
CA ASN A 367 41.91 -10.55 -13.52
C ASN A 367 41.28 -9.58 -12.52
N SER A 368 40.72 -8.49 -13.01
CA SER A 368 39.86 -7.60 -12.23
C SER A 368 38.42 -7.78 -12.71
N LEU A 369 37.52 -8.05 -11.77
CA LEU A 369 36.08 -8.04 -12.00
C LEU A 369 35.49 -6.94 -11.10
N SER A 370 34.87 -5.95 -11.71
CA SER A 370 34.04 -4.97 -10.99
C SER A 370 32.60 -5.07 -11.42
N GLN A 371 31.70 -5.03 -10.45
CA GLN A 371 30.26 -4.90 -10.63
C GLN A 371 29.83 -3.59 -10.01
N SER A 372 29.04 -2.81 -10.74
CA SER A 372 28.53 -1.53 -10.26
C SER A 372 27.02 -1.57 -10.31
N SER A 373 26.37 -1.11 -9.25
CA SER A 373 24.91 -1.02 -9.20
C SER A 373 24.47 0.19 -8.39
N GLY A 374 23.35 0.78 -8.74
CA GLY A 374 22.80 1.91 -7.99
C GLY A 374 21.37 2.23 -8.39
N SER A 375 20.70 3.01 -7.55
CA SER A 375 19.40 3.59 -7.86
C SER A 375 19.24 4.99 -7.31
N SER A 376 18.52 5.86 -8.02
CA SER A 376 18.17 7.21 -7.57
C SER A 376 16.69 7.50 -7.83
N HIS A 377 16.09 8.35 -6.99
CA HIS A 377 14.71 8.81 -7.12
C HIS A 377 14.68 10.33 -6.96
N ASN A 378 14.18 11.02 -7.98
CA ASN A 378 14.04 12.47 -7.98
C ASN A 378 12.61 12.85 -8.38
N THR A 379 12.05 13.84 -7.69
CA THR A 379 10.72 14.38 -7.97
C THR A 379 10.78 15.90 -8.03
N TRP A 380 10.09 16.50 -9.00
CA TRP A 380 10.03 17.94 -9.20
C TRP A 380 8.58 18.44 -9.05
N GLU A 381 8.41 19.57 -8.40
CA GLU A 381 7.15 20.31 -8.43
C GLU A 381 7.01 20.99 -9.79
N ILE A 382 5.93 20.66 -10.51
CA ILE A 382 5.58 21.24 -11.81
C ILE A 382 4.30 22.04 -11.64
N ASP A 383 4.31 23.30 -12.09
CA ASP A 383 3.06 24.02 -12.30
C ASP A 383 2.34 23.38 -13.50
N GLU A 384 1.27 22.65 -13.22
CA GLU A 384 0.53 21.91 -14.24
C GLU A 384 -0.09 22.82 -15.32
N LYS A 385 -0.19 24.13 -15.07
CA LYS A 385 -0.69 25.10 -16.05
C LYS A 385 0.42 25.73 -16.88
N ASN A 386 1.61 25.89 -16.31
CA ASN A 386 2.78 26.46 -16.98
C ASN A 386 4.03 25.61 -16.65
N PRO A 387 4.15 24.37 -17.15
CA PRO A 387 5.26 23.49 -16.79
C PRO A 387 6.65 24.11 -17.06
N SER A 388 6.77 24.93 -18.10
CA SER A 388 7.97 25.72 -18.46
C SER A 388 8.44 26.71 -17.39
N GLU A 389 7.57 27.18 -16.50
CA GLU A 389 7.98 28.03 -15.36
C GLU A 389 8.57 27.22 -14.19
N SER A 390 8.45 25.89 -14.24
CA SER A 390 8.98 25.01 -13.20
C SER A 390 10.50 24.82 -13.30
N LYS A 391 11.10 24.30 -12.23
CA LYS A 391 12.51 23.88 -12.23
C LYS A 391 12.71 22.45 -12.76
N ALA A 392 11.63 21.82 -13.25
CA ALA A 392 11.71 20.47 -13.76
C ALA A 392 12.55 20.45 -15.05
N PRO A 393 13.38 19.42 -15.26
CA PRO A 393 14.16 19.30 -16.46
C PRO A 393 13.27 18.89 -17.64
N VAL A 394 13.55 19.45 -18.81
CA VAL A 394 12.96 19.00 -20.08
C VAL A 394 13.52 17.62 -20.44
N ARG A 395 12.63 16.65 -20.68
CA ARG A 395 12.95 15.29 -21.14
C ARG A 395 12.85 15.16 -22.65
N LEU A 396 11.78 15.67 -23.24
CA LEU A 396 11.49 15.57 -24.68
C LEU A 396 11.17 16.98 -25.17
N SER A 397 11.68 17.37 -26.32
CA SER A 397 11.27 18.58 -27.03
C SER A 397 10.90 18.23 -28.45
N VAL A 398 9.84 18.80 -29.02
CA VAL A 398 9.50 18.55 -30.42
C VAL A 398 10.63 18.97 -31.35
N ASP A 399 10.82 18.15 -32.38
CA ASP A 399 11.65 18.48 -33.53
C ASP A 399 10.95 19.52 -34.39
N TYR A 400 11.56 20.70 -34.52
CA TYR A 400 11.02 21.79 -35.34
C TYR A 400 10.75 21.38 -36.81
N ASP A 401 11.44 20.37 -37.32
CA ASP A 401 11.27 19.88 -38.69
C ASP A 401 10.16 18.81 -38.82
N ASP A 402 9.80 18.12 -37.73
CA ASP A 402 8.78 17.07 -37.73
C ASP A 402 8.02 17.00 -36.39
N PRO A 403 6.77 17.49 -36.31
CA PRO A 403 6.02 17.63 -35.04
C PRO A 403 5.63 16.30 -34.39
N ILE A 404 5.87 15.17 -35.05
CA ILE A 404 5.69 13.84 -34.44
C ILE A 404 7.02 13.24 -33.93
N MET A 405 8.14 13.95 -34.09
CA MET A 405 9.47 13.53 -33.66
C MET A 405 9.92 14.37 -32.46
N TYR A 406 10.53 13.71 -31.48
CA TYR A 406 10.95 14.32 -30.23
C TYR A 406 12.44 14.08 -30.01
N ASP A 407 13.16 15.13 -29.63
CA ASP A 407 14.53 15.05 -29.12
C ASP A 407 14.51 14.70 -27.64
N VAL A 408 14.91 13.47 -27.33
CA VAL A 408 14.98 13.00 -25.95
C VAL A 408 16.31 13.40 -25.34
N LYS A 409 16.26 14.29 -24.33
CA LYS A 409 17.40 14.62 -23.48
C LYS A 409 17.64 13.48 -22.52
N ILE A 410 18.79 12.83 -22.68
CA ILE A 410 19.14 11.59 -21.96
C ILE A 410 19.80 11.87 -20.60
N ASP A 411 20.08 13.14 -20.29
CA ASP A 411 20.81 13.52 -19.07
C ASP A 411 20.15 12.91 -17.81
N VAL A 412 20.97 12.19 -17.03
CA VAL A 412 20.64 11.83 -15.66
C VAL A 412 20.69 13.11 -14.85
N VAL A 413 19.56 13.52 -14.28
CA VAL A 413 19.40 14.87 -13.72
C VAL A 413 20.26 15.07 -12.48
N ASP A 414 20.74 13.97 -11.88
CA ASP A 414 21.60 13.99 -10.70
C ASP A 414 23.02 13.51 -10.99
N SER A 415 23.96 14.00 -10.17
CA SER A 415 25.34 13.53 -10.16
C SER A 415 25.34 12.04 -9.82
N SER A 416 25.76 11.19 -10.76
CA SER A 416 25.84 9.73 -10.54
C SER A 416 26.78 9.31 -9.40
N LYS A 417 27.54 10.27 -8.83
CA LYS A 417 28.47 10.07 -7.70
C LYS A 417 27.78 9.65 -6.42
N ASP A 418 26.51 10.00 -6.24
CA ASP A 418 25.90 9.95 -4.91
C ASP A 418 25.14 8.66 -4.62
N TRP A 419 24.89 7.85 -5.66
CA TRP A 419 23.98 6.68 -5.56
C TRP A 419 24.47 5.40 -6.26
N ILE A 420 25.62 5.41 -6.96
CA ILE A 420 26.23 4.19 -7.51
C ILE A 420 27.21 3.58 -6.51
N THR A 421 27.00 2.30 -6.21
CA THR A 421 27.91 1.45 -5.42
C THR A 421 28.70 0.56 -6.37
N VAL A 422 30.03 0.57 -6.25
CA VAL A 422 30.92 -0.32 -7.00
C VAL A 422 31.45 -1.39 -6.06
N MET A 423 31.28 -2.65 -6.42
CA MET A 423 31.95 -3.79 -5.82
C MET A 423 33.05 -4.26 -6.78
N ALA A 424 34.31 -4.08 -6.40
CA ALA A 424 35.44 -4.56 -7.18
C ALA A 424 36.10 -5.76 -6.48
N SER A 425 36.51 -6.74 -7.28
CA SER A 425 37.31 -7.88 -6.85
C SER A 425 38.47 -8.07 -7.81
N ASP A 426 39.69 -8.05 -7.26
CA ASP A 426 40.91 -8.30 -8.01
C ASP A 426 41.44 -9.69 -7.68
N ALA A 427 41.94 -10.39 -8.69
CA ALA A 427 42.51 -11.72 -8.58
C ALA A 427 43.80 -11.81 -9.42
N VAL A 428 44.93 -12.00 -8.74
CA VAL A 428 46.22 -12.23 -9.39
C VAL A 428 46.52 -13.72 -9.40
N SER A 429 46.69 -14.30 -10.59
CA SER A 429 47.10 -15.69 -10.79
C SER A 429 48.50 -15.74 -11.38
N LYS A 430 49.42 -16.40 -10.67
CA LYS A 430 50.79 -16.64 -11.15
C LYS A 430 50.93 -18.10 -11.57
N LYS A 431 51.16 -18.34 -12.87
CA LYS A 431 51.56 -19.66 -13.35
C LYS A 431 53.07 -19.79 -13.21
N VAL A 432 53.51 -20.55 -12.22
CA VAL A 432 54.94 -20.81 -11.99
C VAL A 432 55.48 -21.66 -13.14
N CYS A 433 56.66 -21.31 -13.66
CA CYS A 433 57.33 -22.14 -14.64
C CYS A 433 57.72 -23.49 -14.08
N PRO A 434 57.54 -24.59 -14.84
CA PRO A 434 58.23 -25.83 -14.54
C PRO A 434 59.73 -25.60 -14.77
N ILE A 435 60.48 -25.38 -13.70
CA ILE A 435 61.92 -25.62 -13.71
C ILE A 435 62.07 -27.14 -13.55
N GLU A 436 62.67 -27.79 -14.54
CA GLU A 436 62.91 -29.23 -14.52
C GLU A 436 63.65 -29.60 -13.22
N GLY A 437 63.00 -30.40 -12.36
CA GLY A 437 63.57 -30.86 -11.07
C GLY A 437 63.17 -30.07 -9.81
N VAL A 438 62.38 -28.99 -9.89
CA VAL A 438 61.91 -28.24 -8.71
C VAL A 438 60.40 -28.40 -8.52
N PHE A 439 59.98 -29.03 -7.41
CA PHE A 439 58.59 -29.14 -7.00
C PHE A 439 58.10 -27.76 -6.52
N THR A 440 57.46 -27.00 -7.40
CA THR A 440 56.85 -25.71 -7.01
C THR A 440 55.54 -25.98 -6.29
N PRO A 441 55.28 -25.38 -5.11
CA PRO A 441 54.01 -25.53 -4.40
C PRO A 441 52.85 -25.11 -5.31
N SER A 442 51.70 -25.78 -5.19
CA SER A 442 50.46 -25.37 -5.87
C SER A 442 50.21 -23.87 -5.68
N SER A 443 49.99 -23.18 -6.79
CA SER A 443 49.76 -21.73 -6.90
C SER A 443 49.06 -21.14 -5.66
N GLY A 444 49.80 -20.29 -4.95
CA GLY A 444 49.35 -19.65 -3.72
C GLY A 444 48.09 -18.79 -3.90
N THR A 445 47.31 -18.82 -2.83
CA THR A 445 46.10 -18.12 -2.45
C THR A 445 45.83 -16.76 -3.13
N TYR A 446 44.61 -16.64 -3.67
CA TYR A 446 43.97 -15.41 -4.13
C TYR A 446 43.82 -14.42 -2.97
N ALA A 447 44.42 -13.24 -3.05
CA ALA A 447 44.00 -12.11 -2.23
C ALA A 447 42.79 -11.48 -2.92
N LYS A 448 41.58 -11.83 -2.47
CA LYS A 448 40.35 -11.13 -2.87
C LYS A 448 40.21 -9.91 -1.96
N GLU A 449 40.52 -8.73 -2.48
CA GLU A 449 40.15 -7.49 -1.81
C GLU A 449 38.78 -7.05 -2.35
N ASP A 450 37.76 -7.12 -1.49
CA ASP A 450 36.45 -6.56 -1.80
C ASP A 450 36.49 -5.06 -1.46
N VAL A 451 36.58 -4.21 -2.48
CA VAL A 451 36.57 -2.76 -2.30
C VAL A 451 35.18 -2.22 -2.68
N SER A 452 34.56 -1.50 -1.74
CA SER A 452 33.30 -0.78 -1.96
C SER A 452 33.56 0.73 -1.92
N TYR A 453 33.28 1.41 -3.03
CA TYR A 453 33.38 2.88 -3.11
C TYR A 453 32.31 3.46 -4.03
N ARG A 454 32.08 4.78 -3.90
CA ARG A 454 31.18 5.54 -4.77
C ARG A 454 31.98 6.14 -5.94
N LYS A 455 31.46 6.06 -7.15
CA LYS A 455 32.11 6.57 -8.38
C LYS A 455 31.09 7.27 -9.27
N THR A 456 31.52 8.24 -10.08
CA THR A 456 30.76 8.66 -11.27
C THR A 456 30.66 7.51 -12.26
N SER A 457 29.54 7.42 -12.97
CA SER A 457 29.47 6.59 -14.18
C SER A 457 30.61 6.93 -15.14
N ASP A 458 31.21 5.92 -15.77
CA ASP A 458 32.41 6.04 -16.62
C ASP A 458 32.18 6.68 -18.00
N PHE A 459 30.97 7.17 -18.28
CA PHE A 459 30.64 7.81 -19.54
C PHE A 459 31.14 9.26 -19.57
N ALA A 460 32.18 9.53 -20.37
CA ALA A 460 32.79 10.86 -20.47
C ALA A 460 32.02 11.81 -21.41
N SER A 461 31.21 11.27 -22.33
CA SER A 461 30.45 12.04 -23.32
C SER A 461 28.96 12.07 -22.97
N LYS A 462 28.34 13.26 -23.03
CA LYS A 462 26.88 13.36 -23.05
C LYS A 462 26.36 12.67 -24.31
N PRO A 463 25.45 11.68 -24.21
CA PRO A 463 24.85 11.10 -25.39
C PRO A 463 24.07 12.17 -26.16
N ASN A 464 24.09 12.07 -27.48
CA ASN A 464 23.30 12.94 -28.35
C ASN A 464 21.80 12.71 -28.09
N PRO A 465 20.94 13.70 -28.36
CA PRO A 465 19.49 13.48 -28.32
C PRO A 465 19.09 12.31 -29.22
N ILE A 466 18.07 11.56 -28.81
CA ILE A 466 17.48 10.52 -29.66
C ILE A 466 16.17 11.03 -30.24
N LYS A 467 15.87 10.61 -31.47
CA LYS A 467 14.59 10.88 -32.09
C LYS A 467 13.59 9.79 -31.66
N ALA A 468 12.46 10.20 -31.11
CA ALA A 468 11.35 9.33 -30.76
C ALA A 468 10.08 9.79 -31.46
N LYS A 469 9.28 8.83 -31.95
CA LYS A 469 8.05 9.11 -32.70
C LYS A 469 6.83 8.99 -31.80
N MET A 470 5.99 10.02 -31.78
CA MET A 470 4.67 9.96 -31.17
C MET A 470 3.67 9.26 -32.10
N SER A 471 2.81 8.40 -31.54
CA SER A 471 1.72 7.76 -32.27
C SER A 471 0.66 8.78 -32.70
N LEU A 472 -0.10 8.46 -33.75
CA LEU A 472 -1.11 9.35 -34.31
C LEU A 472 -2.22 9.75 -33.31
N ASP A 473 -2.44 8.94 -32.27
CA ASP A 473 -3.40 9.21 -31.20
C ASP A 473 -2.79 10.01 -30.02
N GLY A 474 -1.51 10.36 -30.10
CA GLY A 474 -0.77 11.05 -29.04
C GLY A 474 -0.46 10.18 -27.81
N LYS A 475 -0.82 8.89 -27.83
CA LYS A 475 -0.80 8.05 -26.62
C LYS A 475 0.50 7.28 -26.39
N SER A 476 1.41 7.24 -27.35
CA SER A 476 2.68 6.55 -27.17
C SER A 476 3.80 7.29 -27.86
N ILE A 477 4.97 7.31 -27.24
CA ILE A 477 6.20 7.89 -27.80
C ILE A 477 7.25 6.79 -27.75
N LYS A 478 7.72 6.37 -28.93
CA LYS A 478 8.69 5.27 -29.05
C LYS A 478 9.84 5.64 -29.96
N GLY A 479 11.04 5.21 -29.58
CA GLY A 479 12.25 5.46 -30.33
C GLY A 479 13.35 4.49 -29.94
N SER A 480 14.25 4.22 -30.87
CA SER A 480 15.46 3.47 -30.58
C SER A 480 16.58 3.96 -31.47
N THR A 481 17.77 4.08 -30.92
CA THR A 481 18.97 4.37 -31.70
C THR A 481 20.19 3.74 -31.06
N THR A 482 21.23 3.51 -31.85
CA THR A 482 22.54 3.10 -31.37
C THR A 482 23.47 4.30 -31.46
N GLN A 483 24.04 4.71 -30.34
CA GLN A 483 25.01 5.79 -30.28
C GLN A 483 26.40 5.26 -29.97
N THR A 484 27.42 5.98 -30.43
CA THR A 484 28.79 5.73 -30.02
C THR A 484 29.10 6.54 -28.77
N MET A 485 29.58 5.89 -27.71
CA MET A 485 30.03 6.54 -26.47
C MET A 485 31.51 6.26 -26.25
N GLY A 486 32.21 7.26 -25.69
CA GLY A 486 33.62 7.14 -25.33
C GLY A 486 33.79 6.72 -23.86
N ALA A 487 34.51 5.63 -23.61
CA ALA A 487 35.07 5.31 -22.28
C ALA A 487 36.47 4.74 -22.42
N PHE A 488 37.37 5.09 -21.49
CA PHE A 488 38.77 4.63 -21.50
C PHE A 488 39.55 4.93 -22.79
N GLY A 489 39.17 6.00 -23.51
CA GLY A 489 39.79 6.37 -24.79
C GLY A 489 39.31 5.56 -25.99
N GLU A 490 38.31 4.69 -25.80
CA GLU A 490 37.73 3.83 -26.83
C GLU A 490 36.26 4.18 -27.06
N GLU A 491 35.80 3.93 -28.28
CA GLU A 491 34.43 4.15 -28.71
C GLU A 491 33.64 2.84 -28.74
N PHE A 492 32.44 2.83 -28.17
CA PHE A 492 31.57 1.65 -28.19
C PHE A 492 30.09 2.00 -28.40
N SER A 493 29.36 1.03 -28.93
CA SER A 493 27.93 1.18 -29.21
C SER A 493 27.07 1.01 -27.96
N VAL A 494 26.16 1.96 -27.76
CA VAL A 494 25.13 1.95 -26.72
C VAL A 494 23.78 2.01 -27.41
N LEU A 495 22.96 0.96 -27.21
CA LEU A 495 21.58 0.93 -27.63
C LEU A 495 20.74 1.72 -26.62
N ILE A 496 20.01 2.72 -27.11
CA ILE A 496 19.09 3.52 -26.31
C ILE A 496 17.68 3.28 -26.84
N GLU A 497 16.76 2.93 -25.96
CA GLU A 497 15.36 2.68 -26.27
C GLU A 497 14.47 3.57 -25.39
N VAL A 498 13.42 4.13 -25.98
CA VAL A 498 12.37 4.85 -25.24
C VAL A 498 11.00 4.29 -25.56
N ASP A 499 10.19 4.15 -24.53
CA ASP A 499 8.78 3.75 -24.61
C ASP A 499 8.01 4.50 -23.51
N TYR A 500 7.33 5.57 -23.90
CA TYR A 500 6.42 6.32 -23.06
C TYR A 500 4.99 6.13 -23.52
N ARG A 501 4.07 6.09 -22.56
CA ARG A 501 2.64 5.95 -22.81
C ARG A 501 1.88 7.02 -22.04
N TYR A 502 0.91 7.60 -22.71
CA TYR A 502 -0.09 8.46 -22.09
C TYR A 502 -0.95 7.62 -21.16
N GLY A 503 -1.21 8.13 -19.97
CA GLY A 503 -1.98 7.40 -18.97
C GLY A 503 -1.08 6.61 -18.02
#